data_AF-A0A7V0JFY0-F1
#
_entry.id   AF-A0A7V0JFY0-F1
#
_cell.length_a   1.000
_cell.length_b   1.000
_cell.length_c   1.000
_cell.angle_alpha   90.00
_cell.angle_beta   90.00
_cell.angle_gamma   90.00
#
_symmetry.space_group_name_H-M   'P 1'
#
loop_
_entity.id
_entity.type
_entity.pdbx_description
1 polymer ?
#
loop_
_entity_poly.entity_id
_entity_poly.type
_entity_poly.pdbx_seq_one_letter_code
_entity_poly.pdbx_strand_id
1 'polypeptide(L)'
;MSREQFESAAVIYGDINDYIERIWGEERYRAAINAFDDAIVIHDIAARNSIVHTDYEKLKNTSLKKEKVILTHSLDGITSEWVLCDAGKSFKVRGDTFFEMVGDKYYPMNADIYHKAGGRYFVGYKNEKGRYTVYEKNGLLSLSTEEGTEHGTLLYRIDMYEDISGRYFPKIEGENVMYLERGDGRVELIEFTGEGSKGRIVEDHRSRLLKGCGT
;
A
#
# COMPACT_ATOMS: atom_id res chain seq x y z
N MET A 1 45.35 -8.80 -5.88
CA MET A 1 44.46 -9.72 -5.15
C MET A 1 44.07 -10.82 -6.12
N SER A 2 44.49 -12.06 -5.87
CA SER A 2 44.14 -13.18 -6.76
C SER A 2 42.66 -13.56 -6.60
N ARG A 3 42.11 -14.28 -7.57
CA ARG A 3 40.75 -14.83 -7.48
C ARG A 3 40.55 -15.68 -6.22
N GLU A 4 41.55 -16.49 -5.86
CA GLU A 4 41.56 -17.27 -4.61
C GLU A 4 41.54 -16.40 -3.35
N GLN A 5 42.23 -15.24 -3.34
CA GLN A 5 42.20 -14.31 -2.20
C GLN A 5 40.85 -13.58 -2.06
N PHE A 6 40.16 -13.34 -3.17
CA PHE A 6 38.81 -12.78 -3.17
C PHE A 6 37.78 -13.83 -2.72
N GLU A 7 37.89 -15.07 -3.19
CA GLU A 7 36.98 -16.18 -2.86
C GLU A 7 37.19 -16.72 -1.42
N SER A 8 38.38 -16.54 -0.83
CA SER A 8 38.68 -16.89 0.57
C SER A 8 38.41 -15.77 1.58
N ALA A 9 38.08 -14.56 1.12
CA ALA A 9 37.72 -13.46 1.99
C ALA A 9 36.25 -13.59 2.45
N ALA A 10 36.07 -14.15 3.65
CA ALA A 10 34.85 -14.10 4.47
C ALA A 10 33.52 -14.38 3.73
N VAL A 11 33.45 -15.49 3.00
CA VAL A 11 32.16 -16.01 2.53
C VAL A 11 31.48 -16.75 3.68
N ILE A 12 30.35 -16.22 4.14
CA ILE A 12 29.51 -16.84 5.15
C ILE A 12 28.49 -17.73 4.43
N TYR A 13 28.49 -19.03 4.75
CA TYR A 13 27.53 -20.00 4.21
C TYR A 13 26.49 -20.38 5.27
N GLY A 14 25.28 -19.81 5.19
CA GLY A 14 24.14 -20.09 6.06
C GLY A 14 23.06 -19.01 5.92
N ASP A 15 21.96 -19.09 6.67
CA ASP A 15 20.97 -18.01 6.69
C ASP A 15 21.59 -16.78 7.37
N ILE A 16 21.54 -15.61 6.74
CA ILE A 16 22.13 -14.38 7.29
C ILE A 16 21.60 -14.07 8.70
N ASN A 17 20.36 -14.47 9.01
CA ASN A 17 19.76 -14.31 10.33
C ASN A 17 20.52 -15.09 11.42
N ASP A 18 21.08 -16.27 11.10
CA ASP A 18 21.89 -17.09 12.03
C ASP A 18 23.20 -16.40 12.44
N TYR A 19 23.63 -15.41 11.64
CA TYR A 19 24.84 -14.61 11.89
C TYR A 19 24.53 -13.24 12.50
N ILE A 20 23.31 -12.73 12.32
CA ILE A 20 22.82 -11.52 13.00
C ILE A 20 22.70 -11.79 14.51
N GLU A 21 22.13 -12.93 14.90
CA GLU A 21 22.00 -13.32 16.31
C GLU A 21 23.36 -13.46 17.02
N ARG A 22 24.44 -13.77 16.29
CA ARG A 22 25.79 -13.90 16.87
C ARG A 22 26.51 -12.58 17.15
N ILE A 23 26.06 -11.46 16.57
CA ILE A 23 26.75 -10.16 16.70
C ILE A 23 26.03 -9.21 17.67
N TRP A 24 24.73 -9.41 17.89
CA TRP A 24 23.94 -8.53 18.75
C TRP A 24 23.74 -9.17 20.12
N GLY A 25 24.31 -8.56 21.16
CA GLY A 25 23.89 -8.88 22.53
C GLY A 25 22.39 -8.63 22.70
N GLU A 26 21.73 -9.39 23.56
CA GLU A 26 20.28 -9.34 23.77
C GLU A 26 19.74 -7.92 23.98
N GLU A 27 20.45 -7.10 24.77
CA GLU A 27 20.10 -5.70 25.01
C GLU A 27 20.06 -4.88 23.72
N ARG A 28 21.07 -5.05 22.86
CA ARG A 28 21.18 -4.32 21.59
C ARG A 28 20.10 -4.77 20.61
N TYR A 29 19.81 -6.06 20.58
CA TYR A 29 18.73 -6.64 19.77
C TYR A 29 17.37 -6.07 20.19
N ARG A 30 17.06 -6.08 21.49
CA ARG A 30 15.84 -5.47 22.04
C ARG A 30 15.78 -3.97 21.72
N ALA A 31 16.89 -3.26 21.87
CA ALA A 31 16.96 -1.83 21.54
C ALA A 31 16.65 -1.57 20.05
N ALA A 32 17.16 -2.39 19.14
CA ALA A 32 16.84 -2.25 17.71
C ALA A 32 15.38 -2.58 17.38
N ILE A 33 14.81 -3.63 17.96
CA ILE A 33 13.40 -3.99 17.73
C ILE A 33 12.46 -2.92 18.26
N ASN A 34 12.78 -2.34 19.41
CA ASN A 34 11.95 -1.32 20.07
C ASN A 34 12.20 0.08 19.51
N ALA A 35 13.22 0.28 18.66
CA ALA A 35 13.55 1.61 18.10
C ALA A 35 12.39 2.24 17.32
N PHE A 36 11.44 1.43 16.85
CA PHE A 36 10.30 1.85 16.06
C PHE A 36 8.99 2.00 16.85
N ASP A 37 8.95 1.63 18.13
CA ASP A 37 7.70 1.55 18.91
C ASP A 37 6.89 2.86 18.92
N ASP A 38 7.62 3.98 18.96
CA ASP A 38 7.07 5.33 19.06
C ASP A 38 7.29 6.15 17.78
N ALA A 39 7.74 5.52 16.70
CA ALA A 39 8.03 6.19 15.43
C ALA A 39 6.94 5.95 14.38
N ILE A 40 6.71 6.95 13.52
CA ILE A 40 6.10 6.73 12.21
C ILE A 40 7.18 6.19 11.28
N VAL A 41 6.92 5.05 10.64
CA VAL A 41 7.92 4.31 9.85
C VAL A 41 7.53 4.33 8.38
N ILE A 42 8.47 4.71 7.53
CA ILE A 42 8.39 4.46 6.10
C ILE A 42 9.18 3.17 5.84
N HIS A 43 8.52 2.17 5.27
CA HIS A 43 9.09 0.82 5.16
C HIS A 43 8.95 0.25 3.76
N ASP A 44 10.03 -0.33 3.25
CA ASP A 44 10.03 -0.92 1.92
C ASP A 44 9.59 -2.37 1.97
N ILE A 45 8.68 -2.72 1.07
CA ILE A 45 8.16 -4.07 0.96
C ILE A 45 8.36 -4.63 -0.44
N ALA A 46 8.37 -5.95 -0.50
CA ALA A 46 8.21 -6.71 -1.71
C ALA A 46 7.23 -7.87 -1.47
N ALA A 47 7.04 -8.71 -2.47
CA ALA A 47 6.36 -9.99 -2.33
C ALA A 47 7.22 -11.09 -2.96
N ARG A 48 6.89 -12.36 -2.68
CA ARG A 48 7.50 -13.54 -3.31
C ARG A 48 8.98 -13.75 -2.97
N ASN A 49 9.32 -13.71 -1.68
CA ASN A 49 10.68 -13.97 -1.19
C ASN A 49 11.75 -13.05 -1.79
N SER A 50 11.48 -11.74 -1.82
CA SER A 50 12.54 -10.77 -2.09
C SER A 50 13.66 -10.93 -1.06
N ILE A 51 14.90 -10.88 -1.54
CA ILE A 51 16.10 -11.03 -0.71
C ILE A 51 16.45 -9.69 -0.01
N VAL A 52 15.97 -8.57 -0.54
CA VAL A 52 16.39 -7.22 -0.13
C VAL A 52 15.34 -6.50 0.72
N HIS A 53 14.07 -6.68 0.41
CA HIS A 53 12.97 -6.01 1.10
C HIS A 53 12.17 -6.99 1.94
N THR A 54 11.51 -6.50 2.99
CA THR A 54 10.62 -7.32 3.80
C THR A 54 9.50 -7.87 2.93
N ASP A 55 9.30 -9.18 3.02
CA ASP A 55 8.19 -9.83 2.35
C ASP A 55 6.86 -9.42 3.00
N TYR A 56 5.92 -8.94 2.20
CA TYR A 56 4.60 -8.51 2.66
C TYR A 56 3.88 -9.61 3.46
N GLU A 57 4.04 -10.88 3.05
CA GLU A 57 3.48 -12.06 3.74
C GLU A 57 3.94 -12.18 5.19
N LYS A 58 5.16 -11.69 5.48
CA LYS A 58 5.80 -11.76 6.80
C LYS A 58 5.65 -10.48 7.60
N LEU A 59 5.08 -9.42 7.02
CA LEU A 59 5.01 -8.10 7.64
C LEU A 59 4.24 -8.12 8.98
N LYS A 60 3.17 -8.91 9.06
CA LYS A 60 2.39 -9.11 10.30
C LYS A 60 3.17 -9.78 11.44
N ASN A 61 4.31 -10.41 11.13
CA ASN A 61 5.18 -11.07 12.11
C ASN A 61 6.35 -10.18 12.56
N THR A 62 6.39 -8.91 12.11
CA THR A 62 7.39 -7.93 12.55
C THR A 62 6.92 -7.17 13.79
N SER A 63 7.81 -6.39 14.42
CA SER A 63 7.43 -5.46 15.50
C SER A 63 6.77 -4.17 15.00
N LEU A 64 6.64 -3.99 13.68
CA LEU A 64 6.05 -2.78 13.11
C LEU A 64 4.56 -2.69 13.42
N LYS A 65 4.11 -1.51 13.85
CA LYS A 65 2.70 -1.22 14.14
C LYS A 65 2.01 -0.71 12.88
N LYS A 66 1.02 -1.45 12.39
CA LYS A 66 0.31 -1.18 11.13
C LYS A 66 -0.13 0.28 10.98
N GLU A 67 -0.70 0.84 12.04
CA GLU A 67 -1.24 2.20 12.11
C GLU A 67 -0.16 3.29 12.11
N LYS A 68 1.12 2.93 12.25
CA LYS A 68 2.26 3.85 12.22
C LYS A 68 3.15 3.67 10.99
N VAL A 69 2.77 2.80 10.04
CA VAL A 69 3.63 2.41 8.93
C VAL A 69 3.06 2.84 7.58
N ILE A 70 3.93 3.41 6.76
CA ILE A 70 3.70 3.76 5.36
C ILE A 70 4.59 2.85 4.52
N LEU A 71 3.98 2.03 3.66
CA LEU A 71 4.70 1.11 2.81
C LEU A 71 5.09 1.75 1.48
N THR A 72 6.33 1.49 1.04
CA THR A 72 6.84 1.96 -0.24
C THR A 72 7.50 0.84 -1.04
N HIS A 73 8.05 1.16 -2.22
CA HIS A 73 8.67 0.22 -3.15
C HIS A 73 7.77 -0.99 -3.54
N SER A 74 6.45 -0.80 -3.45
CA SER A 74 5.48 -1.87 -3.62
C SER A 74 5.33 -2.30 -5.08
N LEU A 75 5.31 -3.61 -5.30
CA LEU A 75 5.11 -4.24 -6.60
C LEU A 75 3.75 -3.87 -7.19
N ASP A 76 3.67 -3.86 -8.52
CA ASP A 76 2.37 -3.77 -9.19
C ASP A 76 1.54 -5.05 -8.94
N GLY A 77 0.22 -4.92 -8.82
CA GLY A 77 -0.70 -6.01 -8.51
C GLY A 77 -0.81 -6.36 -7.02
N ILE A 78 -0.25 -5.54 -6.12
CA ILE A 78 -0.31 -5.80 -4.67
C ILE A 78 -1.58 -5.23 -4.03
N THR A 79 -2.16 -6.00 -3.11
CA THR A 79 -3.26 -5.56 -2.24
C THR A 79 -2.77 -5.60 -0.79
N SER A 80 -3.03 -4.54 -0.04
CA SER A 80 -2.49 -4.37 1.30
C SER A 80 -3.54 -3.86 2.27
N GLU A 81 -3.49 -4.36 3.50
CA GLU A 81 -4.22 -3.75 4.62
C GLU A 81 -3.47 -2.53 5.18
N TRP A 82 -2.18 -2.41 4.89
CA TRP A 82 -1.30 -1.35 5.34
C TRP A 82 -1.25 -0.24 4.28
N VAL A 83 -0.95 0.98 4.70
CA VAL A 83 -0.93 2.14 3.80
C VAL A 83 0.10 1.92 2.70
N LEU A 84 -0.33 1.93 1.44
CA LEU A 84 0.58 1.98 0.30
C LEU A 84 0.80 3.43 -0.12
N CYS A 85 2.07 3.82 -0.28
CA CYS A 85 2.44 5.14 -0.76
C CYS A 85 2.66 5.15 -2.27
N ASP A 86 2.04 6.12 -2.93
CA ASP A 86 2.41 6.57 -4.27
C ASP A 86 3.50 7.65 -4.19
N ALA A 87 4.28 7.79 -5.26
CA ALA A 87 5.27 8.85 -5.38
C ALA A 87 4.59 10.23 -5.44
N GLY A 88 5.27 11.27 -4.91
CA GLY A 88 4.77 12.64 -4.94
C GLY A 88 3.76 13.00 -3.84
N LYS A 89 3.30 12.03 -3.06
CA LYS A 89 2.45 12.29 -1.88
C LYS A 89 3.25 12.95 -0.76
N SER A 90 2.57 13.81 -0.01
CA SER A 90 3.13 14.50 1.15
C SER A 90 2.38 14.09 2.41
N PHE A 91 3.11 13.85 3.50
CA PHE A 91 2.54 13.46 4.78
C PHE A 91 2.92 14.46 5.87
N LYS A 92 1.97 14.72 6.77
CA LYS A 92 2.20 15.48 7.99
C LYS A 92 2.11 14.54 9.20
N VAL A 93 3.20 14.44 9.95
CA VAL A 93 3.21 13.78 11.26
C VAL A 93 2.80 14.79 12.34
N ARG A 94 1.87 14.39 13.21
CA ARG A 94 1.44 15.15 14.39
C ARG A 94 1.35 14.19 15.58
N GLY A 95 2.26 14.32 16.53
CA GLY A 95 2.37 13.37 17.63
C GLY A 95 2.74 11.98 17.10
N ASP A 96 1.92 10.98 17.43
CA ASP A 96 2.08 9.57 17.07
C ASP A 96 1.28 9.15 15.84
N THR A 97 0.67 10.11 15.13
CA THR A 97 -0.22 9.87 13.99
C THR A 97 0.29 10.62 12.75
N PHE A 98 0.02 10.08 11.56
CA PHE A 98 0.31 10.74 10.28
C PHE A 98 -0.95 10.95 9.44
N PHE A 99 -0.90 11.99 8.61
CA PHE A 99 -1.97 12.39 7.73
C PHE A 99 -1.41 12.64 6.34
N GLU A 100 -2.14 12.26 5.30
CA GLU A 100 -1.82 12.68 3.94
C GLU A 100 -2.28 14.14 3.73
N MET A 101 -1.41 14.92 3.07
CA MET A 101 -1.68 16.30 2.70
C MET A 101 -2.25 16.36 1.29
N VAL A 102 -3.42 16.97 1.15
CA VAL A 102 -4.08 17.17 -0.15
C VAL A 102 -4.49 18.63 -0.26
N GLY A 103 -3.70 19.40 -1.00
CA GLY A 103 -3.72 20.87 -0.91
C GLY A 103 -3.47 21.30 0.54
N ASP A 104 -4.37 22.12 1.09
CA ASP A 104 -4.28 22.61 2.46
C ASP A 104 -4.96 21.70 3.51
N LYS A 105 -5.49 20.55 3.09
CA LYS A 105 -6.22 19.62 3.98
C LYS A 105 -5.35 18.46 4.43
N TYR A 106 -5.62 17.99 5.64
CA TYR A 106 -5.00 16.80 6.23
C TYR A 106 -6.05 15.70 6.33
N TYR A 107 -5.77 14.55 5.71
CA TYR A 107 -6.66 13.40 5.74
C TYR A 107 -6.01 12.22 6.43
N PRO A 108 -6.76 11.50 7.30
CA PRO A 108 -6.28 10.23 7.84
C PRO A 108 -6.17 9.18 6.73
N MET A 109 -5.33 8.17 6.96
CA MET A 109 -5.20 7.00 6.10
C MET A 109 -6.15 5.89 6.61
N ASN A 110 -7.45 6.07 6.36
CA ASN A 110 -8.53 5.27 6.97
C ASN A 110 -9.18 4.23 6.04
N ALA A 111 -8.59 3.95 4.88
CA ALA A 111 -9.09 2.90 4.00
C ALA A 111 -8.89 1.51 4.62
N ASP A 112 -9.81 0.59 4.33
CA ASP A 112 -9.71 -0.80 4.79
C ASP A 112 -8.64 -1.57 4.01
N ILE A 113 -8.47 -1.24 2.73
CA ILE A 113 -7.49 -1.83 1.80
C ILE A 113 -6.86 -0.73 0.94
N TYR A 114 -5.60 -0.94 0.57
CA TYR A 114 -4.85 -0.20 -0.43
C TYR A 114 -4.43 -1.17 -1.54
N HIS A 115 -4.48 -0.73 -2.78
CA HIS A 115 -4.18 -1.60 -3.92
C HIS A 115 -3.42 -0.83 -5.00
N LYS A 116 -2.48 -1.51 -5.66
CA LYS A 116 -1.74 -0.98 -6.80
C LYS A 116 -1.91 -1.91 -7.98
N ALA A 117 -2.29 -1.39 -9.14
CA ALA A 117 -2.37 -2.15 -10.38
C ALA A 117 -2.22 -1.25 -11.60
N GLY A 118 -1.46 -1.70 -12.60
CA GLY A 118 -1.18 -0.93 -13.80
C GLY A 118 -0.49 0.41 -13.52
N GLY A 119 0.30 0.50 -12.45
CA GLY A 119 0.93 1.75 -12.00
C GLY A 119 -0.03 2.75 -11.34
N ARG A 120 -1.30 2.39 -11.15
CA ARG A 120 -2.32 3.22 -10.51
C ARG A 120 -2.55 2.74 -9.08
N TYR A 121 -2.96 3.67 -8.21
CA TYR A 121 -3.23 3.40 -6.81
C TYR A 121 -4.73 3.49 -6.54
N PHE A 122 -5.19 2.63 -5.64
CA PHE A 122 -6.58 2.52 -5.27
C PHE A 122 -6.72 2.31 -3.76
N VAL A 123 -7.86 2.75 -3.24
CA VAL A 123 -8.28 2.54 -1.85
C VAL A 123 -9.63 1.84 -1.82
N GLY A 124 -9.79 0.94 -0.86
CA GLY A 124 -10.96 0.11 -0.67
C GLY A 124 -11.64 0.41 0.67
N TYR A 125 -12.96 0.54 0.65
CA TYR A 125 -13.77 0.70 1.87
C TYR A 125 -14.78 -0.43 1.98
N LYS A 126 -14.83 -1.08 3.13
CA LYS A 126 -15.80 -2.14 3.44
C LYS A 126 -17.23 -1.68 3.16
N ASN A 127 -17.92 -2.46 2.35
CA ASN A 127 -19.34 -2.34 2.03
C ASN A 127 -19.87 -3.74 1.73
N GLU A 128 -20.89 -4.18 2.44
CA GLU A 128 -21.52 -5.51 2.23
C GLU A 128 -22.06 -5.70 0.81
N LYS A 129 -22.43 -4.60 0.14
CA LYS A 129 -22.88 -4.58 -1.26
C LYS A 129 -21.78 -4.15 -2.23
N GLY A 130 -20.55 -4.07 -1.75
CA GLY A 130 -19.40 -3.66 -2.53
C GLY A 130 -19.17 -4.60 -3.72
N ARG A 131 -18.72 -4.02 -4.83
CA ARG A 131 -18.52 -4.78 -6.09
C ARG A 131 -17.37 -5.79 -5.98
N TYR A 132 -16.32 -5.46 -5.24
CA TYR A 132 -15.13 -6.30 -5.14
C TYR A 132 -15.14 -7.09 -3.83
N THR A 133 -14.63 -8.30 -3.92
CA THR A 133 -14.40 -9.18 -2.78
C THR A 133 -12.91 -9.25 -2.50
N VAL A 134 -12.55 -9.10 -1.23
CA VAL A 134 -11.18 -9.28 -0.72
C VAL A 134 -11.01 -10.73 -0.31
N TYR A 135 -9.98 -11.38 -0.86
CA TYR A 135 -9.59 -12.73 -0.54
C TYR A 135 -8.21 -12.77 0.11
N GLU A 136 -7.98 -13.76 0.95
CA GLU A 136 -6.68 -14.08 1.52
C GLU A 136 -6.25 -15.50 1.12
N LYS A 137 -4.98 -15.63 0.72
CA LYS A 137 -4.36 -16.91 0.42
C LYS A 137 -2.89 -16.86 0.77
N ASN A 138 -2.48 -17.66 1.75
CA ASN A 138 -1.09 -17.79 2.20
C ASN A 138 -0.44 -16.46 2.64
N GLY A 139 -1.18 -15.59 3.33
CA GLY A 139 -0.72 -14.27 3.79
C GLY A 139 -0.84 -13.17 2.74
N LEU A 140 -1.18 -13.48 1.48
CA LEU A 140 -1.39 -12.51 0.42
C LEU A 140 -2.86 -12.17 0.24
N LEU A 141 -3.12 -10.89 0.00
CA LEU A 141 -4.45 -10.39 -0.30
C LEU A 141 -4.63 -10.24 -1.81
N SER A 142 -5.83 -10.55 -2.28
CA SER A 142 -6.23 -10.34 -3.67
C SER A 142 -7.65 -9.79 -3.76
N LEU A 143 -7.97 -9.19 -4.90
CA LEU A 143 -9.27 -8.62 -5.21
C LEU A 143 -9.87 -9.36 -6.40
N SER A 144 -11.16 -9.68 -6.33
CA SER A 144 -11.91 -10.20 -7.46
C SER A 144 -13.33 -9.63 -7.48
N THR A 145 -13.90 -9.49 -8.68
CA THR A 145 -15.32 -9.20 -8.88
C THR A 145 -16.17 -10.48 -8.96
N GLU A 146 -15.52 -11.63 -9.13
CA GLU A 146 -16.14 -12.93 -9.23
C GLU A 146 -15.99 -13.70 -7.91
N GLU A 147 -17.02 -14.48 -7.57
CA GLU A 147 -16.95 -15.37 -6.43
C GLU A 147 -16.31 -16.70 -6.82
N GLY A 148 -15.25 -17.10 -6.11
CA GLY A 148 -14.58 -18.36 -6.38
C GLY A 148 -13.65 -18.74 -5.24
N THR A 149 -13.62 -20.04 -4.90
CA THR A 149 -12.74 -20.57 -3.83
C THR A 149 -11.28 -20.66 -4.27
N GLU A 150 -11.01 -20.57 -5.57
CA GLU A 150 -9.66 -20.51 -6.14
C GLU A 150 -8.83 -19.32 -5.66
N HIS A 151 -9.51 -18.22 -5.31
CA HIS A 151 -8.92 -16.98 -4.79
C HIS A 151 -8.49 -17.11 -3.31
N GLY A 152 -8.92 -18.16 -2.61
CA GLY A 152 -8.63 -18.39 -1.20
C GLY A 152 -9.83 -18.11 -0.29
N THR A 153 -9.56 -17.68 0.94
CA THR A 153 -10.57 -17.40 1.95
C THR A 153 -11.18 -16.02 1.69
N LEU A 154 -12.51 -15.96 1.51
CA LEU A 154 -13.24 -14.70 1.43
C LEU A 154 -13.17 -13.98 2.78
N LEU A 155 -12.74 -12.72 2.78
CA LEU A 155 -12.70 -11.90 3.99
C LEU A 155 -13.91 -10.96 4.10
N TYR A 156 -14.12 -10.11 3.10
CA TYR A 156 -15.21 -9.12 3.06
C TYR A 156 -15.33 -8.46 1.68
N ARG A 157 -16.39 -7.69 1.47
CA ARG A 157 -16.64 -6.92 0.24
C ARG A 157 -16.33 -5.43 0.43
N ILE A 158 -15.92 -4.77 -0.65
CA ILE A 158 -15.49 -3.37 -0.65
C ILE A 158 -15.98 -2.61 -1.90
N ASP A 159 -16.13 -1.30 -1.73
CA ASP A 159 -16.12 -0.34 -2.85
C ASP A 159 -14.68 0.17 -3.05
N MET A 160 -14.30 0.31 -4.31
CA MET A 160 -12.96 0.74 -4.70
C MET A 160 -13.00 2.15 -5.30
N TYR A 161 -12.00 2.93 -4.92
CA TYR A 161 -11.77 4.27 -5.44
C TYR A 161 -10.33 4.37 -5.92
N GLU A 162 -10.13 4.96 -7.08
CA GLU A 162 -8.82 5.36 -7.55
C GLU A 162 -8.34 6.59 -6.79
N ASP A 163 -7.08 6.52 -6.39
CA ASP A 163 -6.36 7.57 -5.70
C ASP A 163 -5.59 8.39 -6.74
N ILE A 164 -6.02 9.64 -6.95
CA ILE A 164 -5.39 10.57 -7.89
C ILE A 164 -4.95 11.80 -7.11
N SER A 165 -3.65 11.87 -6.82
CA SER A 165 -3.03 12.94 -6.03
C SER A 165 -3.73 13.12 -4.67
N GLY A 166 -4.06 12.01 -4.01
CA GLY A 166 -4.73 11.99 -2.71
C GLY A 166 -6.24 12.28 -2.76
N ARG A 167 -6.86 12.34 -3.92
CA ARG A 167 -8.32 12.45 -4.07
C ARG A 167 -8.90 11.15 -4.55
N TYR A 168 -10.11 10.83 -4.10
CA TYR A 168 -10.70 9.50 -4.31
C TYR A 168 -11.84 9.56 -5.31
N PHE A 169 -11.74 8.80 -6.38
CA PHE A 169 -12.74 8.74 -7.46
C PHE A 169 -13.20 7.29 -7.65
N PRO A 170 -14.49 7.00 -7.86
CA PRO A 170 -14.95 5.63 -8.03
C PRO A 170 -14.16 4.88 -9.10
N LYS A 171 -13.69 3.66 -8.79
CA LYS A 171 -12.91 2.87 -9.73
C LYS A 171 -13.72 2.61 -11.02
N ILE A 172 -13.09 2.90 -12.16
CA ILE A 172 -13.65 2.68 -13.48
C ILE A 172 -13.35 1.26 -13.96
N GLU A 173 -14.28 0.70 -14.73
CA GLU A 173 -14.24 -0.68 -15.23
C GLU A 173 -14.27 -0.74 -16.76
N GLY A 174 -14.58 0.38 -17.43
CA GLY A 174 -14.63 0.46 -18.89
C GLY A 174 -13.28 0.80 -19.49
N GLU A 175 -12.92 0.16 -20.60
CA GLU A 175 -11.65 0.38 -21.32
C GLU A 175 -11.59 1.73 -22.04
N ASN A 176 -12.74 2.28 -22.44
CA ASN A 176 -12.85 3.54 -23.16
C ASN A 176 -13.07 4.75 -22.24
N VAL A 177 -12.80 4.60 -20.95
CA VAL A 177 -13.03 5.64 -19.95
C VAL A 177 -11.83 5.76 -19.04
N MET A 178 -11.36 6.99 -18.79
CA MET A 178 -10.23 7.24 -17.89
C MET A 178 -10.41 8.53 -17.10
N TYR A 179 -9.76 8.59 -15.94
CA TYR A 179 -9.54 9.85 -15.25
C TYR A 179 -8.27 10.52 -15.76
N LEU A 180 -8.32 11.84 -15.91
CA LEU A 180 -7.17 12.67 -16.21
C LEU A 180 -7.13 13.83 -15.22
N GLU A 181 -6.03 13.98 -14.50
CA GLU A 181 -5.77 15.18 -13.71
C GLU A 181 -5.35 16.33 -14.63
N ARG A 182 -6.01 17.48 -14.49
CA ARG A 182 -5.73 18.71 -15.24
C ARG A 182 -4.68 19.55 -14.50
N GLY A 183 -4.05 20.48 -15.22
CA GLY A 183 -3.07 21.40 -14.64
C GLY A 183 -3.63 22.36 -13.56
N ASP A 184 -4.96 22.53 -13.47
CA ASP A 184 -5.62 23.26 -12.39
C ASP A 184 -5.96 22.38 -11.17
N GLY A 185 -5.48 21.13 -11.18
CA GLY A 185 -5.72 20.13 -10.16
C GLY A 185 -7.10 19.48 -10.22
N ARG A 186 -8.03 19.87 -11.12
CA ARG A 186 -9.31 19.16 -11.22
C ARG A 186 -9.15 17.84 -11.98
N VAL A 187 -9.96 16.85 -11.62
CA VAL A 187 -9.97 15.56 -12.33
C VAL A 187 -11.14 15.51 -13.29
N GLU A 188 -10.85 15.12 -14.51
CA GLU A 188 -11.80 14.96 -15.60
C GLU A 188 -11.98 13.47 -15.92
N LEU A 189 -13.23 13.01 -15.98
CA LEU A 189 -13.58 11.72 -16.54
C LEU A 189 -13.76 11.88 -18.05
N ILE A 190 -12.88 11.24 -18.81
CA ILE A 190 -12.88 11.26 -20.27
C ILE A 190 -13.46 9.94 -20.76
N GLU A 191 -14.48 10.03 -21.61
CA GLU A 191 -15.06 8.91 -22.34
C GLU A 191 -14.70 9.05 -23.83
N PHE A 192 -14.09 8.01 -24.40
CA PHE A 192 -13.74 7.92 -25.81
C PHE A 192 -14.87 7.25 -26.59
N THR A 193 -15.27 7.88 -27.70
CA THR A 193 -16.27 7.36 -28.63
C THR A 193 -15.68 7.34 -30.05
N GLY A 194 -16.39 6.70 -30.99
CA GLY A 194 -15.97 6.71 -32.40
C GLY A 194 -15.93 8.11 -33.03
N GLU A 195 -16.55 9.11 -32.42
CA GLU A 195 -16.63 10.49 -32.91
C GLU A 195 -15.67 11.45 -32.19
N GLY A 196 -14.94 10.98 -31.16
CA GLY A 196 -14.01 11.80 -30.40
C GLY A 196 -13.98 11.44 -28.92
N SER A 197 -13.86 12.45 -28.05
CA SER A 197 -13.91 12.27 -26.61
C SER A 197 -14.85 13.29 -25.95
N LYS A 198 -15.48 12.89 -24.86
CA LYS A 198 -16.30 13.76 -24.01
C LYS A 198 -15.74 13.73 -22.60
N GLY A 199 -15.43 14.92 -22.06
CA GLY A 199 -14.91 15.09 -20.71
C GLY A 199 -15.95 15.71 -19.79
N ARG A 200 -15.97 15.27 -18.53
CA ARG A 200 -16.68 15.95 -17.45
C ARG A 200 -15.82 16.02 -16.19
N ILE A 201 -15.84 17.16 -15.50
CA ILE A 201 -15.21 17.26 -14.18
C ILE A 201 -15.97 16.37 -13.20
N VAL A 202 -15.23 15.60 -12.42
CA VAL A 202 -15.77 14.73 -11.37
C VAL A 202 -15.37 15.23 -9.98
N GLU A 203 -16.23 14.95 -9.00
CA GLU A 203 -16.01 15.37 -7.63
C GLU A 203 -15.10 14.38 -6.89
N ASP A 204 -14.30 14.90 -5.96
CA ASP A 204 -13.54 14.10 -5.00
C ASP A 204 -14.49 13.50 -3.93
N HIS A 205 -14.45 12.19 -3.75
CA HIS A 205 -15.23 11.47 -2.75
C HIS A 205 -14.54 11.35 -1.39
N ARG A 206 -13.26 11.70 -1.26
CA ARG A 206 -12.46 11.41 -0.05
C ARG A 206 -13.10 11.91 1.23
N SER A 207 -13.59 13.15 1.24
CA SER A 207 -14.26 13.73 2.42
C SER A 207 -15.52 12.95 2.84
N ARG A 208 -16.25 12.35 1.90
CA ARG A 208 -17.47 11.56 2.16
C ARG A 208 -17.15 10.16 2.69
N LEU A 209 -15.92 9.69 2.48
CA LEU A 209 -15.43 8.37 2.87
C LEU A 209 -14.75 8.35 4.25
N LEU A 210 -14.70 9.51 4.92
CA LEU A 210 -14.29 9.60 6.31
C LEU A 210 -15.34 8.89 7.18
N LYS A 211 -15.10 7.59 7.44
CA LYS A 211 -15.81 6.86 8.50
C LYS A 211 -15.59 7.60 9.80
N GLY A 212 -16.67 7.82 10.56
CA GLY A 212 -16.74 8.68 11.74
C GLY A 212 -15.44 8.76 12.55
N CYS A 213 -14.72 9.86 12.39
CA CYS A 213 -13.96 10.41 13.49
C CYS A 213 -15.01 10.80 14.53
N GLY A 214 -15.15 10.00 15.58
CA GLY A 214 -16.07 10.29 16.67
C GLY A 214 -15.93 11.73 17.14
N THR A 215 -17.08 12.36 17.38
CA THR A 215 -17.21 13.35 18.45
C THR A 215 -16.66 12.81 19.75
#